data_AF-A0A5K8A935-F1
#
_entry.id   AF-A0A5K8A935-F1
#
_cell.length_a   1.000
_cell.length_b   1.000
_cell.length_c   1.000
_cell.angle_alpha   90.00
_cell.angle_beta   90.00
_cell.angle_gamma   90.00
#
_symmetry.space_group_name_H-M   'P 1'
#
loop_
_entity.id
_entity.type
_entity.pdbx_description
1 polymer ?
#
loop_
_entity_poly.entity_id
_entity_poly.type
_entity_poly.pdbx_seq_one_letter_code
_entity_poly.pdbx_strand_id
1 'polypeptide(L)'
;MNLHVLSDLHVEFGDFSVPDVDADVVVLAGDTHVGIRGLRWVLDQGIKIPVIYVLGNHEFYRDKFPGLIDEMKKEVEGTNVWVLENDMFEIGGFRFFGCTLWTDMALLGDPGVAMAVAGDRMNDYRLIRNSKTYGRLRPIDTVA
;
A
#
# COMPACT_ATOMS: atom_id res chain seq x y z
N MET A 1 12.88 7.75 -19.09
CA MET A 1 12.70 7.54 -17.65
C MET A 1 12.73 6.05 -17.39
N ASN A 2 13.65 5.61 -16.54
CA ASN A 2 13.81 4.24 -16.07
C ASN A 2 13.17 4.12 -14.69
N LEU A 3 12.37 3.06 -14.48
CA LEU A 3 11.67 2.80 -13.24
C LEU A 3 12.21 1.52 -12.60
N HIS A 4 12.50 1.57 -11.30
CA HIS A 4 12.74 0.38 -10.50
C HIS A 4 11.46 0.04 -9.74
N VAL A 5 10.72 -0.94 -10.24
CA VAL A 5 9.42 -1.33 -9.66
C VAL A 5 9.59 -2.55 -8.77
N LEU A 6 9.08 -2.44 -7.55
CA LEU A 6 9.11 -3.44 -6.49
C LEU A 6 7.69 -3.59 -5.92
N SER A 7 7.30 -4.81 -5.55
CA SER A 7 5.96 -5.14 -5.03
C SER A 7 6.04 -6.46 -4.28
N ASP A 8 5.09 -6.70 -3.37
CA ASP A 8 4.97 -7.96 -2.60
C ASP A 8 6.29 -8.37 -1.93
N LEU A 9 7.07 -7.39 -1.45
CA LEU A 9 8.39 -7.64 -0.86
C LEU A 9 8.28 -8.40 0.46
N HIS A 10 7.21 -8.14 1.22
CA HIS A 10 6.88 -8.91 2.41
C HIS A 10 8.06 -9.07 3.39
N VAL A 11 8.78 -7.98 3.63
CA VAL A 11 10.05 -8.01 4.37
C VAL A 11 9.85 -8.32 5.86
N GLU A 12 8.60 -8.42 6.33
CA GLU A 12 8.27 -9.01 7.63
C GLU A 12 8.61 -10.51 7.73
N PHE A 13 8.77 -11.20 6.60
CA PHE A 13 9.08 -12.63 6.54
C PHE A 13 10.53 -12.94 6.17
N GLY A 14 11.31 -11.94 5.78
CA GLY A 14 12.71 -12.12 5.44
C GLY A 14 13.39 -10.83 5.02
N ASP A 15 14.72 -10.84 5.07
CA ASP A 15 15.51 -9.70 4.63
C ASP A 15 15.44 -9.56 3.11
N PHE A 16 15.25 -8.33 2.65
CA PHE A 16 15.35 -7.96 1.25
C PHE A 16 16.34 -6.82 1.10
N SER A 17 17.32 -6.98 0.23
CA SER A 17 18.24 -5.90 -0.15
C SER A 17 17.80 -5.35 -1.49
N VAL A 18 17.39 -4.07 -1.50
CA VAL A 18 17.03 -3.39 -2.74
C VAL A 18 18.25 -3.36 -3.67
N PRO A 19 18.17 -3.93 -4.89
CA PRO A 19 19.28 -3.88 -5.83
C PRO A 19 19.62 -2.44 -6.21
N ASP A 20 20.91 -2.11 -6.25
CA ASP A 20 21.37 -0.85 -6.82
C ASP A 20 21.33 -0.94 -8.35
N VAL A 21 20.41 -0.18 -8.95
CA VAL A 21 20.17 -0.14 -10.39
C VAL A 21 20.02 1.30 -10.84
N ASP A 22 20.44 1.58 -12.06
CA ASP A 22 20.30 2.91 -12.67
C ASP A 22 18.83 3.19 -13.01
N ALA A 23 18.15 3.90 -12.11
CA ALA A 23 16.74 4.27 -12.21
C ALA A 23 16.54 5.75 -11.85
N ASP A 24 15.52 6.36 -12.46
CA ASP A 24 15.13 7.74 -12.15
C ASP A 24 14.17 7.80 -10.95
N VAL A 25 13.37 6.73 -10.77
CA VAL A 25 12.34 6.61 -9.73
C VAL A 25 12.23 5.16 -9.26
N VAL A 26 12.08 4.95 -7.94
CA VAL A 26 11.66 3.65 -7.36
C VAL A 26 10.15 3.67 -7.15
N VAL A 27 9.45 2.59 -7.52
CA VAL A 27 8.02 2.42 -7.25
C VAL A 27 7.82 1.20 -6.37
N LEU A 28 7.28 1.41 -5.17
CA LEU A 28 6.82 0.36 -4.26
C LEU A 28 5.31 0.22 -4.42
N ALA A 29 4.88 -0.84 -5.10
CA ALA A 29 3.50 -1.10 -5.47
C ALA A 29 2.84 -2.09 -4.50
N GLY A 30 2.77 -1.72 -3.22
CA GLY A 30 2.08 -2.47 -2.17
C GLY A 30 2.87 -3.63 -1.55
N ASP A 31 2.35 -4.10 -0.42
CA ASP A 31 2.76 -5.31 0.29
C ASP A 31 4.27 -5.39 0.56
N THR A 32 4.84 -4.26 0.97
CA THR A 32 6.24 -4.12 1.38
C THR A 32 6.45 -4.62 2.81
N HIS A 33 5.62 -4.16 3.75
CA HIS A 33 5.63 -4.62 5.15
C HIS A 33 4.35 -4.19 5.86
N VAL A 34 3.90 -4.94 6.86
CA VAL A 34 2.79 -4.51 7.73
C VAL A 34 3.04 -3.20 8.51
N GLY A 35 2.04 -2.32 8.52
CA GLY A 35 1.96 -1.07 9.28
C GLY A 35 2.99 -0.01 8.88
N ILE A 36 3.23 0.94 9.78
CA ILE A 36 4.26 1.98 9.61
C ILE A 36 5.69 1.44 9.39
N ARG A 37 5.92 0.15 9.68
CA ARG A 37 7.23 -0.49 9.50
C ARG A 37 7.65 -0.55 8.03
N GLY A 38 6.71 -0.63 7.09
CA GLY A 38 7.04 -0.57 5.67
C GLY A 38 7.72 0.74 5.33
N LEU A 39 7.14 1.86 5.79
CA LEU A 39 7.74 3.16 5.58
C LEU A 39 9.14 3.28 6.23
N ARG A 40 9.28 2.83 7.48
CA ARG A 40 10.59 2.84 8.17
C ARG A 40 11.65 2.05 7.40
N TRP A 41 11.28 0.86 6.94
CA TRP A 41 12.17 0.02 6.14
C TRP A 41 12.62 0.72 4.86
N VAL A 42 11.72 1.42 4.16
CA VAL A 42 12.04 2.20 2.95
C VAL A 42 13.03 3.33 3.25
N LEU A 43 12.78 4.09 4.32
CA LEU A 43 13.67 5.19 4.73
C LEU A 43 15.06 4.69 5.10
N ASP A 44 15.14 3.50 5.71
CA ASP A 44 16.40 2.86 6.10
C ASP A 44 17.21 2.32 4.90
N GLN A 45 16.61 2.15 3.72
CA GLN A 45 17.34 1.72 2.50
C GLN A 45 18.30 2.79 1.96
N GLY A 46 18.17 4.05 2.40
CA GLY A 46 19.06 5.13 1.97
C GLY A 46 18.95 5.51 0.49
N ILE A 47 17.87 5.11 -0.19
CA ILE A 47 17.57 5.44 -1.60
C ILE A 47 17.58 6.97 -1.77
N LYS A 48 18.32 7.47 -2.76
CA LYS A 48 18.51 8.92 -2.99
C LYS A 48 17.62 9.53 -4.07
N ILE A 49 17.12 8.69 -4.97
CA ILE A 49 16.16 9.07 -6.00
C ILE A 49 14.73 9.05 -5.42
N PRO A 50 13.74 9.71 -6.05
CA PRO A 50 12.36 9.69 -5.59
C PRO A 50 11.81 8.26 -5.45
N VAL A 51 11.10 8.01 -4.36
CA VAL A 51 10.40 6.74 -4.12
C VAL A 51 8.91 7.02 -4.10
N ILE A 52 8.16 6.38 -5.00
CA ILE A 52 6.70 6.39 -4.98
C ILE A 52 6.26 5.16 -4.20
N TYR A 53 5.39 5.34 -3.21
CA TYR A 53 4.89 4.25 -2.39
C TYR A 53 3.36 4.23 -2.39
N VAL A 54 2.79 3.16 -2.94
CA VAL A 54 1.37 2.84 -2.85
C VAL A 54 1.24 1.68 -1.86
N LEU A 55 0.29 1.79 -0.92
CA LEU A 55 0.04 0.74 0.06
C LEU A 55 -0.79 -0.37 -0.57
N GLY A 56 -0.49 -1.61 -0.20
CA GLY A 56 -1.32 -2.79 -0.44
C GLY A 56 -2.14 -3.12 0.80
N ASN A 57 -2.78 -4.29 0.82
CA ASN A 57 -3.61 -4.70 1.95
C ASN A 57 -2.74 -5.06 3.18
N HIS A 58 -1.52 -5.56 2.98
CA HIS A 58 -0.66 -5.98 4.08
C HIS A 58 -0.18 -4.82 4.95
N GLU A 59 0.03 -3.62 4.38
CA GLU A 59 0.35 -2.43 5.19
C GLU A 59 -0.72 -2.18 6.25
N PHE A 60 -1.99 -2.49 5.98
CA PHE A 60 -3.08 -2.28 6.93
C PHE A 60 -3.27 -3.40 7.96
N TYR A 61 -2.50 -4.50 7.89
CA TYR A 61 -2.67 -5.62 8.82
C TYR A 61 -2.38 -5.20 10.25
N ARG A 62 -3.39 -5.38 11.12
CA ARG A 62 -3.41 -4.92 12.52
C ARG A 62 -3.35 -3.39 12.67
N ASP A 63 -3.65 -2.67 11.60
CA ASP A 63 -3.79 -1.21 11.57
C ASP A 63 -5.17 -0.83 10.99
N LYS A 64 -5.31 0.43 10.58
CA LYS A 64 -6.58 1.04 10.18
C LYS A 64 -6.53 1.54 8.73
N PHE A 65 -7.49 1.10 7.92
CA PHE A 65 -7.75 1.69 6.60
C PHE A 65 -8.93 2.69 6.68
N PRO A 66 -8.85 3.86 6.03
CA PRO A 66 -7.67 4.44 5.37
C PRO A 66 -6.71 5.16 6.33
N GLY A 67 -6.96 5.19 7.65
CA GLY A 67 -6.26 6.10 8.56
C GLY A 67 -4.73 5.94 8.68
N LEU A 68 -4.15 4.79 8.34
CA LEU A 68 -2.69 4.62 8.25
C LEU A 68 -2.07 5.45 7.12
N ILE A 69 -2.83 5.73 6.04
CA ILE A 69 -2.35 6.51 4.90
C ILE A 69 -2.01 7.93 5.33
N ASP A 70 -2.91 8.58 6.08
CA ASP A 70 -2.68 9.94 6.59
C ASP A 70 -1.49 10.00 7.56
N GLU A 71 -1.27 8.93 8.31
CA GLU A 71 -0.13 8.79 9.22
C GLU A 71 1.18 8.69 8.42
N MET A 72 1.22 7.83 7.40
CA MET A 72 2.38 7.69 6.52
C MET A 72 2.68 8.97 5.72
N LYS A 73 1.64 9.63 5.17
CA LYS A 73 1.81 10.89 4.41
C LYS A 73 2.48 11.98 5.26
N LYS A 74 2.12 12.09 6.54
CA LYS A 74 2.75 13.04 7.48
C LYS A 74 4.19 12.68 7.79
N GLU A 75 4.47 11.39 8.00
CA GLU A 75 5.81 10.92 8.36
C GLU A 75 6.83 11.12 7.22
N VAL A 76 6.38 11.09 5.95
CA VAL A 76 7.25 11.30 4.79
C VAL A 76 7.47 12.76 4.41
N GLU A 77 6.83 13.71 5.09
CA GLU A 77 7.01 15.14 4.81
C GLU A 77 8.49 15.53 4.91
N GLY A 78 9.03 16.15 3.85
CA GLY A 78 10.44 16.55 3.77
C GLY A 78 11.41 15.44 3.38
N THR A 79 10.93 14.22 3.10
CA THR A 79 11.74 13.12 2.55
C THR A 79 11.62 13.06 1.01
N ASN A 80 12.32 12.11 0.39
CA ASN A 80 12.17 11.77 -1.04
C ASN A 80 11.11 10.68 -1.30
N VAL A 81 10.34 10.29 -0.28
CA VAL A 81 9.28 9.27 -0.38
C VAL A 81 7.93 9.96 -0.57
N TRP A 82 7.16 9.50 -1.56
CA TRP A 82 5.86 10.00 -1.95
C TRP A 82 4.82 8.91 -1.76
N VAL A 83 4.08 8.96 -0.65
CA VAL A 83 2.98 8.04 -0.39
C VAL A 83 1.74 8.52 -1.15
N LEU A 84 1.27 7.73 -2.12
CA LEU A 84 0.15 8.12 -3.00
C LEU A 84 -1.13 7.36 -2.62
N GLU A 85 -2.20 8.12 -2.44
CA GLU A 85 -3.57 7.62 -2.28
C GLU A 85 -4.54 8.60 -2.90
N ASN A 86 -5.15 8.21 -4.03
CA ASN A 86 -5.97 9.09 -4.89
C ASN A 86 -5.25 10.41 -5.21
N ASP A 87 -3.96 10.30 -5.49
CA ASP A 87 -3.05 11.44 -5.61
C ASP A 87 -2.05 11.20 -6.74
N MET A 88 -1.23 12.21 -7.03
CA MET A 88 -0.22 12.13 -8.07
C MET A 88 1.14 12.67 -7.66
N PHE A 89 2.18 12.15 -8.31
CA PHE A 89 3.54 12.68 -8.28
C PHE A 89 3.99 13.02 -9.71
N GLU A 90 4.60 14.19 -9.93
CA GLU A 90 5.07 14.64 -11.24
C GLU A 90 6.58 14.85 -11.23
N ILE A 91 7.28 14.25 -12.20
CA ILE A 91 8.73 14.41 -12.39
C ILE A 91 9.09 14.32 -13.87
N GLY A 92 9.97 15.20 -14.34
CA GLY A 92 10.52 15.13 -15.69
C GLY A 92 9.49 15.16 -16.83
N GLY A 93 8.31 15.77 -16.61
CA GLY A 93 7.22 15.79 -17.58
C GLY A 93 6.29 14.56 -17.56
N PHE A 94 6.45 13.66 -16.59
CA PHE A 94 5.59 12.49 -16.39
C PHE A 94 4.79 12.62 -15.10
N ARG A 95 3.55 12.12 -15.13
CA ARG A 95 2.67 12.03 -13.95
C ARG A 95 2.46 10.57 -13.57
N PHE A 96 2.64 10.29 -12.29
CA PHE A 96 2.33 9.02 -11.66
C PHE A 96 1.07 9.20 -10.83
N PHE A 97 0.09 8.31 -11.00
CA PHE A 97 -1.12 8.28 -10.18
C PHE A 97 -1.06 7.02 -9.32
N GLY A 98 -1.38 7.17 -8.03
CA GLY A 98 -1.35 6.05 -7.08
C GLY A 98 -2.58 6.06 -6.18
N CYS A 99 -3.16 4.87 -6.00
CA CYS A 99 -4.22 4.62 -5.05
C CYS A 99 -4.22 3.15 -4.61
N THR A 100 -4.67 2.92 -3.38
CA THR A 100 -5.01 1.59 -2.88
C THR A 100 -6.32 1.17 -3.52
N LEU A 101 -6.30 0.11 -4.34
CA LEU A 101 -7.51 -0.48 -4.90
C LEU A 101 -7.89 -1.76 -4.17
N TRP A 102 -9.20 -2.00 -4.10
CA TRP A 102 -9.77 -3.22 -3.56
C TRP A 102 -10.62 -3.90 -4.62
N THR A 103 -10.84 -5.20 -4.46
CA THR A 103 -11.70 -5.95 -5.38
C THR A 103 -13.16 -5.51 -5.27
N ASP A 104 -13.82 -5.43 -6.41
CA ASP A 104 -15.28 -5.25 -6.54
C ASP A 104 -16.07 -6.51 -6.16
N MET A 105 -15.38 -7.62 -5.82
CA MET A 105 -15.95 -8.94 -5.52
C MET A 105 -16.76 -9.56 -6.67
N ALA A 106 -16.62 -9.04 -7.89
CA ALA A 106 -17.43 -9.43 -9.05
C ALA A 106 -16.65 -10.26 -10.08
N LEU A 107 -15.43 -10.71 -9.76
CA LEU A 107 -14.59 -11.47 -10.68
C LEU A 107 -15.26 -12.78 -11.13
N LEU A 108 -15.91 -13.50 -10.21
CA LEU A 108 -16.58 -14.78 -10.48
C LEU A 108 -17.88 -14.91 -9.68
N GLY A 109 -18.94 -15.31 -10.37
CA GLY A 109 -20.20 -15.71 -9.72
C GLY A 109 -20.93 -14.54 -9.06
N ASP A 110 -21.52 -14.80 -7.90
CA ASP A 110 -22.34 -13.84 -7.17
C ASP A 110 -21.49 -13.00 -6.19
N PRO A 111 -21.45 -11.66 -6.32
CA PRO A 111 -20.68 -10.80 -5.42
C PRO A 111 -21.12 -10.86 -3.96
N GLY A 112 -22.40 -11.12 -3.69
CA GLY A 112 -22.92 -11.28 -2.32
C GLY A 112 -22.34 -12.50 -1.63
N VAL A 113 -22.27 -13.64 -2.34
CA VAL A 113 -21.60 -14.85 -1.87
C VAL A 113 -20.11 -14.62 -1.68
N ALA A 114 -19.45 -13.98 -2.64
CA ALA A 114 -18.02 -13.66 -2.55
C ALA A 114 -17.71 -12.79 -1.34
N MET A 115 -18.47 -11.72 -1.12
CA MET A 115 -18.36 -10.87 0.07
C MET A 115 -18.58 -11.64 1.36
N ALA A 116 -19.61 -12.50 1.44
CA ALA A 116 -19.89 -13.27 2.65
C ALA A 116 -18.71 -14.20 3.00
N VAL A 117 -18.15 -14.90 2.02
CA VAL A 117 -17.00 -15.79 2.21
C VAL A 117 -15.73 -15.00 2.54
N ALA A 118 -15.47 -13.90 1.83
CA ALA A 118 -14.31 -13.06 2.06
C ALA A 118 -14.31 -12.48 3.47
N GLY A 119 -15.45 -11.93 3.91
CA GLY A 119 -15.61 -11.36 5.26
C GLY A 119 -15.40 -12.37 6.39
N ASP A 120 -15.74 -13.65 6.16
CA ASP A 120 -15.53 -14.73 7.13
C ASP A 120 -14.07 -15.24 7.13
N ARG A 121 -13.45 -15.35 5.96
CA ARG A 121 -12.22 -16.13 5.78
C ARG A 121 -10.95 -15.31 5.55
N MET A 122 -11.02 -14.19 4.86
CA MET A 122 -9.83 -13.44 4.46
C MET A 122 -9.24 -12.66 5.64
N ASN A 123 -7.91 -12.63 5.70
CA ASN A 123 -7.19 -11.92 6.75
C ASN A 123 -7.44 -10.42 6.71
N ASP A 124 -7.66 -9.84 5.53
CA ASP A 124 -7.97 -8.42 5.35
C ASP A 124 -9.13 -7.98 6.26
N TYR A 125 -10.26 -8.68 6.19
CA TYR A 125 -11.46 -8.37 6.97
C TYR A 125 -11.41 -8.87 8.43
N ARG A 126 -10.39 -9.66 8.78
CA ARG A 126 -10.13 -10.13 10.15
C ARG A 126 -9.16 -9.23 10.91
N LEU A 127 -8.14 -8.70 10.23
CA LEU A 127 -6.99 -8.03 10.82
C LEU A 127 -7.02 -6.51 10.62
N ILE A 128 -7.69 -6.01 9.58
CA ILE A 128 -7.74 -4.58 9.29
C ILE A 128 -8.95 -3.96 10.00
N ARG A 129 -8.75 -2.78 10.57
CA ARG A 129 -9.82 -1.95 11.13
C ARG A 129 -10.23 -0.87 10.13
N ASN A 130 -11.50 -0.47 10.17
CA ASN A 130 -11.97 0.68 9.43
C ASN A 130 -11.83 1.93 10.32
N SER A 131 -11.00 2.89 9.93
CA SER A 131 -10.75 4.10 10.74
C SER A 131 -11.97 5.01 10.84
N LYS A 132 -12.95 4.91 9.92
CA LYS A 132 -14.16 5.73 9.92
C LYS A 132 -15.21 5.20 10.88
N THR A 133 -15.29 3.89 11.07
CA THR A 133 -16.30 3.24 11.93
C THR A 133 -15.71 2.68 13.22
N TYR A 134 -14.38 2.62 13.35
CA TYR A 134 -13.62 2.00 14.44
C TYR A 134 -13.87 0.48 14.63
N GLY A 135 -14.63 -0.14 13.72
CA GLY A 135 -14.87 -1.58 13.67
C GLY A 135 -13.84 -2.34 12.83
N ARG A 136 -14.08 -3.64 12.63
CA ARG A 136 -13.38 -4.40 11.58
C ARG A 136 -13.74 -3.85 10.21
N LEU A 137 -12.77 -3.84 9.30
CA LEU A 137 -13.04 -3.62 7.89
C LEU A 137 -13.95 -4.73 7.38
N ARG A 138 -14.97 -4.40 6.60
CA ARG A 138 -15.88 -5.36 5.98
C ARG A 138 -15.75 -5.28 4.46
N PRO A 139 -16.08 -6.36 3.72
CA PRO A 139 -16.09 -6.34 2.26
C PRO A 139 -16.88 -5.18 1.66
N ILE A 140 -18.06 -4.89 2.24
CA ILE A 140 -18.89 -3.77 1.79
C ILE A 140 -18.24 -2.39 1.96
N ASP A 141 -17.25 -2.26 2.85
CA ASP A 141 -16.53 -1.00 3.05
C ASP A 141 -15.45 -0.76 1.97
N THR A 142 -15.11 -1.80 1.19
CA THR A 142 -14.02 -1.79 0.18
C THR A 142 -14.50 -1.97 -1.26
N VAL A 143 -15.74 -2.42 -1.48
CA VAL A 143 -16.32 -2.50 -2.83
C VAL A 143 -16.58 -1.07 -3.34
N ALA A 144 -16.10 -0.78 -4.54
CA ALA A 144 -16.25 0.49 -5.24
C ALA A 144 -17.10 0.33 -6.51
#